data_AF-A0A5Q0SIH9-F1
#
_entry.id   AF-A0A5Q0SIH9-F1
#
_cell.length_a   1.000
_cell.length_b   1.000
_cell.length_c   1.000
_cell.angle_alpha   90.00
_cell.angle_beta   90.00
_cell.angle_gamma   90.00
#
_symmetry.space_group_name_H-M   'P 1'
#
loop_
_entity.id
_entity.type
_entity.pdbx_description
1 polymer ?
#
loop_
_entity_poly.entity_id
_entity_poly.type
_entity_poly.pdbx_seq_one_letter_code
_entity_poly.pdbx_strand_id
1 'polypeptide(L)'
;MVYQLVFIFLILLISIPLSPHQSFSYNVQIIYNNTLYVYTYNYTILSVSPLTYNFTIYNSNGSIVYNKIFTIYNYSLFPPQFLINGNTIENMSLYMSKIQNNVNVSVYKGFLKLFGEEITLTLTYHDNILYQANGTSQNVQIYIFQTNSDNVSQSPTIYSYLPLIILFIVIVIAVLILIKIGKI
;
A
#
# COMPACT_ATOMS: atom_id res chain seq x y z
N MET A 1 -19.87 -19.47 -21.70
CA MET A 1 -19.27 -19.68 -20.36
C MET A 1 -17.82 -19.22 -20.22
N VAL A 2 -17.01 -19.14 -21.29
CA VAL A 2 -15.60 -18.69 -21.19
C VAL A 2 -15.48 -17.20 -20.80
N TYR A 3 -16.36 -16.33 -21.32
CA TYR A 3 -16.34 -14.89 -21.02
C TYR A 3 -16.70 -14.51 -19.57
N GLN A 4 -17.47 -15.34 -18.86
CA GLN A 4 -17.83 -15.11 -17.46
C GLN A 4 -16.65 -15.39 -16.51
N LEU A 5 -15.81 -16.38 -16.84
CA LEU A 5 -14.58 -16.66 -16.08
C LEU A 5 -13.54 -15.56 -16.24
N VAL A 6 -13.43 -14.96 -17.43
CA VAL A 6 -12.52 -13.82 -17.68
C VAL A 6 -12.94 -12.60 -16.85
N PHE A 7 -14.24 -12.34 -16.71
CA PHE A 7 -14.75 -11.21 -15.92
C PHE A 7 -14.53 -11.41 -14.40
N ILE A 8 -14.68 -12.64 -13.91
CA ILE A 8 -14.38 -12.99 -12.50
C ILE A 8 -12.87 -12.90 -12.22
N PHE A 9 -12.01 -13.26 -13.18
CA PHE A 9 -10.56 -13.10 -13.06
C PHE A 9 -10.12 -11.63 -13.10
N LEU A 10 -10.85 -10.78 -13.83
CA LEU A 10 -10.57 -9.34 -13.92
C LEU A 10 -10.96 -8.57 -12.64
N ILE A 11 -12.01 -9.00 -11.94
CA ILE A 11 -12.44 -8.39 -10.67
C ILE A 11 -11.47 -8.77 -9.51
N LEU A 12 -10.80 -9.92 -9.60
CA LEU A 12 -9.75 -10.35 -8.66
C LEU A 12 -8.44 -9.54 -8.78
N LEU A 13 -8.30 -8.69 -9.80
CA LEU A 13 -7.10 -7.87 -10.06
C LEU A 13 -7.16 -6.45 -9.45
N ILE A 14 -8.19 -6.13 -8.66
CA ILE A 14 -8.21 -4.90 -7.84
C ILE A 14 -7.56 -5.16 -6.46
N SER A 15 -6.57 -6.04 -6.42
CA SER A 15 -5.75 -6.22 -5.23
C SER A 15 -4.78 -5.05 -5.11
N ILE A 16 -4.68 -4.49 -3.91
CA ILE A 16 -3.61 -3.54 -3.59
C ILE A 16 -2.28 -4.30 -3.80
N PRO A 17 -1.29 -3.74 -4.53
CA PRO A 17 -0.04 -4.42 -4.83
C PRO A 17 0.89 -4.44 -3.60
N LEU A 18 0.43 -5.09 -2.53
CA LEU A 18 1.18 -5.30 -1.31
C LEU A 18 1.92 -6.63 -1.38
N SER A 19 3.15 -6.63 -0.90
CA SER A 19 3.95 -7.84 -0.75
C SER A 19 4.44 -8.01 0.69
N PRO A 20 4.60 -9.25 1.19
CA PRO A 20 5.26 -9.48 2.46
C PRO A 20 6.65 -8.82 2.50
N HIS A 21 7.01 -8.26 3.66
CA HIS A 21 8.26 -7.54 3.93
C HIS A 21 8.44 -6.21 3.20
N GLN A 22 7.49 -5.78 2.37
CA GLN A 22 7.47 -4.43 1.83
C GLN A 22 7.34 -3.39 2.95
N SER A 23 8.10 -2.31 2.83
CA SER A 23 8.06 -1.21 3.79
C SER A 23 7.66 0.10 3.11
N PHE A 24 6.84 0.88 3.79
CA PHE A 24 6.42 2.21 3.37
C PHE A 24 6.80 3.22 4.45
N SER A 25 7.50 4.28 4.03
CA SER A 25 7.94 5.35 4.93
C SER A 25 7.26 6.66 4.56
N TYR A 26 6.82 7.38 5.58
CA TYR A 26 6.16 8.67 5.46
C TYR A 26 6.86 9.71 6.33
N ASN A 27 7.12 10.88 5.75
CA ASN A 27 7.47 12.06 6.53
C ASN A 27 6.17 12.71 7.02
N VAL A 28 6.12 13.02 8.31
CA VAL A 28 4.95 13.63 8.95
C VAL A 28 5.39 14.92 9.62
N GLN A 29 4.81 16.03 9.17
CA GLN A 29 5.05 17.36 9.71
C GLN A 29 3.74 17.87 10.30
N ILE A 30 3.80 18.26 11.57
CA ILE A 30 2.67 18.86 12.28
C ILE A 30 3.16 20.21 12.80
N ILE A 31 2.51 21.28 12.38
CA ILE A 31 2.77 22.63 12.87
C ILE A 31 1.63 22.98 13.82
N TYR A 32 1.94 23.22 15.10
CA TYR A 32 0.97 23.66 16.10
C TYR A 32 1.47 24.94 16.78
N ASN A 33 0.69 26.02 16.74
CA ASN A 33 1.07 27.32 17.33
C ASN A 33 2.53 27.72 16.98
N ASN A 34 2.87 27.68 15.69
CA ASN A 34 4.20 27.99 15.15
C ASN A 34 5.34 27.04 15.58
N THR A 35 5.04 25.95 16.28
CA THR A 35 6.02 24.91 16.63
C THR A 35 5.92 23.76 15.64
N LEU A 36 7.06 23.38 15.04
CA LEU A 36 7.14 22.26 14.10
C LEU A 36 7.51 20.97 14.82
N TYR A 37 6.67 19.94 14.64
CA TYR A 37 6.93 18.57 15.05
C TYR A 37 7.14 17.72 13.80
N VAL A 38 8.27 17.00 13.75
CA VAL A 38 8.62 16.14 12.62
C VAL A 38 8.74 14.69 13.11
N TYR A 39 8.08 13.80 12.40
CA TYR A 39 8.13 12.37 12.63
C TYR A 39 8.36 11.60 11.34
N THR A 40 8.87 10.39 11.48
CA THR A 40 8.91 9.40 10.40
C THR A 40 8.02 8.23 10.77
N TYR A 41 7.05 7.92 9.92
CA TYR A 41 6.12 6.81 10.10
C TYR A 41 6.52 5.68 9.17
N ASN A 42 6.85 4.52 9.73
CA ASN A 42 7.24 3.34 8.97
C ASN A 42 6.21 2.23 9.15
N TYR A 43 5.76 1.69 8.03
CA TYR A 43 4.88 0.54 7.95
C TYR A 43 5.61 -0.61 7.28
N THR A 44 5.86 -1.70 8.00
CA THR A 44 6.48 -2.91 7.45
C THR A 44 5.47 -4.04 7.40
N ILE A 45 5.15 -4.51 6.20
CA ILE A 45 4.20 -5.60 5.99
C ILE A 45 4.84 -6.92 6.43
N LEU A 46 4.13 -7.67 7.26
CA LEU A 46 4.53 -9.00 7.74
C LEU A 46 3.77 -10.11 7.02
N SER A 47 2.49 -9.88 6.69
CA SER A 47 1.62 -10.78 5.92
C SER A 47 0.55 -9.97 5.20
N VAL A 48 -0.01 -10.50 4.10
CA VAL A 48 -1.07 -9.84 3.30
C VAL A 48 -2.44 -10.52 3.40
N SER A 49 -2.53 -11.70 4.01
CA SER A 49 -3.78 -12.45 4.19
C SER A 49 -3.78 -13.26 5.50
N PRO A 50 -4.26 -12.68 6.62
CA PRO A 50 -4.72 -11.29 6.77
C PRO A 50 -3.57 -10.28 6.67
N LEU A 51 -3.89 -9.01 6.40
CA LEU A 51 -2.87 -7.97 6.40
C LEU A 51 -2.36 -7.75 7.81
N THR A 52 -1.12 -8.15 8.06
CA THR A 52 -0.40 -7.88 9.29
C THR A 52 0.76 -6.96 8.98
N TYR A 53 0.88 -5.85 9.70
CA TYR A 53 2.00 -4.93 9.55
C TYR A 53 2.48 -4.41 10.90
N ASN A 54 3.77 -4.10 10.97
CA ASN A 54 4.35 -3.36 12.07
C ASN A 54 4.35 -1.86 11.73
N PHE A 55 3.81 -1.05 12.63
CA PHE A 55 3.80 0.41 12.52
C PHE A 55 4.71 1.01 13.58
N THR A 56 5.72 1.75 13.15
CA THR A 56 6.71 2.37 14.02
C THR A 56 6.80 3.87 13.73
N ILE A 57 6.81 4.68 14.79
CA ILE A 57 7.00 6.13 14.70
C ILE A 57 8.36 6.48 15.27
N TYR A 58 9.14 7.23 14.50
CA TYR A 58 10.40 7.81 14.90
C TYR A 58 10.22 9.32 15.08
N ASN A 59 10.81 9.88 16.14
CA ASN A 59 10.94 11.33 16.28
C ASN A 59 12.07 11.88 15.38
N SER A 60 12.25 13.20 15.37
CA SER A 60 13.31 13.89 14.63
C SER A 60 14.73 13.40 14.94
N ASN A 61 14.94 12.82 16.12
CA ASN A 61 16.25 12.33 16.56
C ASN A 61 16.47 10.85 16.19
N GLY A 62 15.55 10.24 15.42
CA GLY A 62 15.61 8.83 15.03
C GLY A 62 15.27 7.84 16.15
N SER A 63 14.79 8.32 17.30
CA SER A 63 14.34 7.44 18.40
C SER A 63 12.92 6.95 18.16
N ILE A 64 12.67 5.67 18.47
CA ILE A 64 11.33 5.09 18.41
C ILE A 64 10.49 5.67 19.56
N VAL A 65 9.39 6.32 19.23
CA VAL A 65 8.41 6.84 20.21
C VAL A 65 7.13 6.03 20.25
N TYR A 66 6.88 5.21 19.23
CA TYR A 66 5.73 4.32 19.17
C TYR A 66 6.04 3.10 18.31
N ASN A 67 5.57 1.93 18.71
CA ASN A 67 5.67 0.72 17.92
C ASN A 67 4.48 -0.20 18.22
N LYS A 68 3.76 -0.64 17.19
CA LYS A 68 2.61 -1.53 17.34
C LYS A 68 2.38 -2.37 16.09
N ILE A 69 1.99 -3.64 16.31
CA ILE A 69 1.58 -4.56 15.26
C ILE A 69 0.06 -4.50 15.12
N PHE A 70 -0.41 -4.43 13.88
CA PHE A 70 -1.82 -4.45 13.50
C PHE A 70 -2.11 -5.66 12.61
N THR A 71 -3.29 -6.26 12.79
CA THR A 71 -3.82 -7.32 11.91
C THR A 71 -5.22 -6.92 11.46
N ILE A 72 -5.43 -6.82 10.14
CA ILE A 72 -6.65 -6.32 9.52
C ILE A 72 -7.11 -7.31 8.45
N TYR A 73 -8.36 -7.76 8.56
CA TYR A 73 -8.92 -8.82 7.70
C TYR A 73 -9.59 -8.28 6.44
N ASN A 74 -10.05 -7.02 6.45
CA ASN A 74 -10.72 -6.38 5.33
C ASN A 74 -10.13 -4.98 5.12
N TYR A 75 -9.39 -4.80 4.04
CA TYR A 75 -8.77 -3.52 3.71
C TYR A 75 -8.85 -3.27 2.21
N SER A 76 -9.09 -2.01 1.84
CA SER A 76 -9.13 -1.54 0.44
C SER A 76 -8.15 -0.41 0.17
N LEU A 77 -7.57 0.18 1.22
CA LEU A 77 -6.56 1.23 1.19
C LEU A 77 -5.42 0.87 2.14
N PHE A 78 -4.21 1.32 1.81
CA PHE A 78 -3.03 1.15 2.65
C PHE A 78 -2.39 2.51 3.01
N PRO A 79 -2.00 2.73 4.28
CA PRO A 79 -2.30 1.88 5.42
C PRO A 79 -3.80 1.96 5.80
N PRO A 80 -4.41 0.88 6.30
CA PRO A 80 -5.85 0.87 6.59
C PRO A 80 -6.20 1.68 7.84
N GLN A 81 -5.24 1.86 8.75
CA GLN A 81 -5.34 2.75 9.89
C GLN A 81 -4.16 3.72 9.83
N PHE A 82 -4.45 4.96 9.43
CA PHE A 82 -3.47 6.03 9.48
C PHE A 82 -3.65 6.81 10.79
N LEU A 83 -2.72 6.61 11.72
CA LEU A 83 -2.75 7.22 13.05
C LEU A 83 -1.86 8.46 13.04
N ILE A 84 -2.39 9.61 13.47
CA ILE A 84 -1.62 10.84 13.66
C ILE A 84 -1.65 11.17 15.15
N ASN A 85 -0.49 11.09 15.80
CA ASN A 85 -0.36 11.26 17.25
C ASN A 85 -1.33 10.38 18.07
N GLY A 86 -1.55 9.14 17.61
CA GLY A 86 -2.46 8.18 18.25
C GLY A 86 -3.93 8.31 17.87
N ASN A 87 -4.33 9.36 17.14
CA ASN A 87 -5.71 9.57 16.71
C ASN A 87 -5.94 9.01 15.31
N THR A 88 -7.09 8.36 15.13
CA THR A 88 -7.57 7.84 13.83
C THR A 88 -8.26 8.92 13.03
N ILE A 89 -8.19 8.82 11.71
CA ILE A 89 -8.98 9.64 10.80
C ILE A 89 -10.41 9.08 10.73
N GLU A 90 -11.38 9.94 10.98
CA GLU A 90 -12.80 9.61 11.04
C GLU A 90 -13.54 10.06 9.76
N ASN A 91 -14.69 9.44 9.49
CA ASN A 91 -15.62 9.80 8.41
C ASN A 91 -14.95 9.97 7.04
N MET A 92 -14.08 9.03 6.67
CA MET A 92 -13.46 9.02 5.35
C MET A 92 -14.51 8.84 4.25
N SER A 93 -14.55 9.79 3.32
CA SER A 93 -15.43 9.79 2.16
C SER A 93 -14.62 9.97 0.89
N LEU A 94 -14.95 9.21 -0.16
CA LEU A 94 -14.33 9.36 -1.47
C LEU A 94 -14.78 10.69 -2.08
N TYR A 95 -13.83 11.54 -2.42
CA TYR A 95 -14.07 12.84 -3.05
C TYR A 95 -13.88 12.78 -4.57
N MET A 96 -12.82 12.11 -5.03
CA MET A 96 -12.50 11.99 -6.46
C MET A 96 -11.79 10.67 -6.72
N SER A 97 -12.02 10.07 -7.89
CA SER A 97 -11.24 8.94 -8.39
C SER A 97 -11.01 9.13 -9.89
N LYS A 98 -9.76 8.98 -10.35
CA LYS A 98 -9.37 9.11 -11.76
C LYS A 98 -8.14 8.27 -12.07
N ILE A 99 -7.97 7.91 -13.34
CA ILE A 99 -6.73 7.32 -13.82
C ILE A 99 -5.86 8.45 -14.37
N GLN A 100 -4.62 8.56 -13.90
CA GLN A 100 -3.64 9.54 -14.37
C GLN A 100 -2.29 8.84 -14.58
N ASN A 101 -1.74 8.93 -15.80
CA ASN A 101 -0.47 8.27 -16.16
C ASN A 101 -0.43 6.76 -15.80
N ASN A 102 -1.52 6.04 -16.09
CA ASN A 102 -1.72 4.62 -15.74
C ASN A 102 -1.75 4.29 -14.23
N VAL A 103 -1.76 5.30 -13.37
CA VAL A 103 -1.92 5.14 -11.92
C VAL A 103 -3.36 5.47 -11.54
N ASN A 104 -3.98 4.63 -10.71
CA ASN A 104 -5.29 4.94 -10.13
C ASN A 104 -5.11 5.94 -8.99
N VAL A 105 -5.59 7.17 -9.18
CA VAL A 105 -5.52 8.25 -8.20
C VAL A 105 -6.89 8.42 -7.56
N SER A 106 -6.98 8.13 -6.26
CA SER A 106 -8.18 8.35 -5.47
C SER A 106 -7.92 9.36 -4.35
N VAL A 107 -8.85 10.27 -4.15
CA VAL A 107 -8.77 11.34 -3.16
C VAL A 107 -9.93 11.16 -2.18
N TYR A 108 -9.61 11.11 -0.90
CA TYR A 108 -10.56 11.01 0.19
C TYR A 108 -10.50 12.25 1.05
N LYS A 109 -11.61 12.58 1.70
CA LYS A 109 -11.68 13.56 2.78
C LYS A 109 -12.10 12.87 4.07
N GLY A 110 -11.46 13.24 5.17
CA GLY A 110 -11.81 12.77 6.51
C GLY A 110 -11.50 13.82 7.55
N PHE A 111 -11.85 13.54 8.80
CA PHE A 111 -11.65 14.46 9.92
C PHE A 111 -10.67 13.85 10.92
N LEU A 112 -9.84 14.70 11.51
CA LEU A 112 -8.95 14.33 12.60
C LEU A 112 -9.09 15.37 13.70
N LYS A 113 -9.31 14.91 14.93
CA LYS A 113 -9.21 15.77 16.12
C LYS A 113 -7.78 15.72 16.65
N LEU A 114 -7.09 16.85 16.70
CA LEU A 114 -5.72 16.94 17.19
C LEU A 114 -5.53 18.26 17.95
N PHE A 115 -4.92 18.19 19.13
CA PHE A 115 -4.74 19.36 20.02
C PHE A 115 -6.02 20.14 20.34
N GLY A 116 -7.17 19.45 20.38
CA GLY A 116 -8.48 20.05 20.63
C GLY A 116 -9.12 20.70 19.39
N GLU A 117 -8.43 20.71 18.25
CA GLU A 117 -8.93 21.25 16.99
C GLU A 117 -9.42 20.13 16.07
N GLU A 118 -10.51 20.37 15.33
CA GLU A 118 -10.94 19.49 14.24
C GLU A 118 -10.30 19.94 12.92
N ILE A 119 -9.67 18.99 12.23
CA ILE A 119 -8.90 19.24 11.01
C ILE A 119 -9.50 18.39 9.90
N THR A 120 -9.94 19.05 8.83
CA THR A 120 -10.32 18.34 7.61
C THR A 120 -9.04 17.94 6.86
N LEU A 121 -8.84 16.64 6.70
CA LEU A 121 -7.73 16.08 5.94
C LEU A 121 -8.17 15.72 4.53
N THR A 122 -7.30 16.01 3.56
CA THR A 122 -7.36 15.48 2.21
C THR A 122 -6.29 14.42 2.06
N LEU A 123 -6.69 13.19 1.70
CA LEU A 123 -5.79 12.05 1.52
C LEU A 123 -5.78 11.68 0.04
N THR A 124 -4.59 11.62 -0.56
CA THR A 124 -4.41 11.17 -1.95
C THR A 124 -3.73 9.82 -1.96
N TYR A 125 -4.35 8.86 -2.63
CA TYR A 125 -3.87 7.50 -2.80
C TYR A 125 -3.51 7.26 -4.25
N HIS A 126 -2.37 6.59 -4.48
CA HIS A 126 -1.95 6.06 -5.77
C HIS A 126 -2.01 4.53 -5.68
N ASP A 127 -2.78 3.89 -6.56
CA ASP A 127 -3.00 2.44 -6.57
C ASP A 127 -3.39 1.90 -5.18
N ASN A 128 -4.27 2.64 -4.51
CA ASN A 128 -4.77 2.38 -3.16
C ASN A 128 -3.73 2.46 -2.03
N ILE A 129 -2.52 2.98 -2.30
CA ILE A 129 -1.49 3.26 -1.29
C ILE A 129 -1.43 4.77 -1.06
N LEU A 130 -1.41 5.19 0.22
CA LEU A 130 -1.35 6.59 0.58
C LEU A 130 -0.08 7.20 0.00
N TYR A 131 -0.23 8.24 -0.81
CA TYR A 131 0.88 8.99 -1.39
C TYR A 131 1.15 10.26 -0.59
N GLN A 132 0.09 10.99 -0.24
CA GLN A 132 0.17 12.19 0.59
C GLN A 132 -1.13 12.41 1.37
N ALA A 133 -1.03 13.10 2.50
CA ALA A 133 -2.18 13.63 3.22
C ALA A 133 -1.86 15.02 3.76
N ASN A 134 -2.82 15.93 3.71
CA ASN A 134 -2.64 17.26 4.23
C ASN A 134 -3.95 17.83 4.76
N GLY A 135 -3.84 18.75 5.73
CA GLY A 135 -4.98 19.48 6.23
C GLY A 135 -4.54 20.62 7.13
N THR A 136 -5.43 21.59 7.28
CA THR A 136 -5.16 22.81 8.02
C THR A 136 -6.42 23.18 8.81
N SER A 137 -6.23 23.47 10.09
CA SER A 137 -7.18 24.20 10.94
C SER A 137 -6.44 25.38 11.57
N GLN A 138 -7.14 26.33 12.17
CA GLN A 138 -6.63 27.66 12.60
C GLN A 138 -5.19 27.62 13.14
N ASN A 139 -4.93 26.71 14.08
CA ASN A 139 -3.66 26.60 14.79
C ASN A 139 -2.85 25.35 14.45
N VAL A 140 -3.38 24.45 13.60
CA VAL A 140 -2.77 23.16 13.30
C VAL A 140 -2.66 22.95 11.79
N GLN A 141 -1.46 22.70 11.30
CA GLN A 141 -1.22 22.29 9.92
C GLN A 141 -0.56 20.91 9.90
N ILE A 142 -1.02 20.04 9.01
CA ILE A 142 -0.51 18.69 8.87
C ILE A 142 -0.11 18.49 7.41
N TYR A 143 1.12 18.01 7.22
CA TYR A 143 1.64 17.62 5.93
C TYR A 143 2.30 16.25 6.05
N ILE A 144 1.86 15.33 5.21
CA ILE A 144 2.33 13.96 5.17
C ILE A 144 2.61 13.61 3.72
N PHE A 145 3.77 13.04 3.46
CA PHE A 145 4.11 12.52 2.14
C PHE A 145 4.95 11.26 2.28
N GLN A 146 4.73 10.33 1.36
CA GLN A 146 5.52 9.12 1.26
C GLN A 146 6.94 9.47 0.81
N THR A 147 7.97 9.04 1.56
CA THR A 147 9.38 9.29 1.24
C THR A 147 10.03 8.15 0.49
N ASN A 148 9.66 6.91 0.83
CA ASN A 148 10.16 5.71 0.16
C ASN A 148 8.98 4.98 -0.48
N SER A 149 8.99 4.94 -1.80
CA SER A 149 8.31 3.92 -2.61
C SER A 149 9.38 2.94 -3.12
N ASP A 150 10.27 2.49 -2.23
CA ASP A 150 11.24 1.45 -2.57
C ASP A 150 10.52 0.11 -2.58
N ASN A 151 9.71 -0.07 -3.63
CA ASN A 151 9.30 -1.33 -4.24
C ASN A 151 8.43 -0.97 -5.46
N VAL A 152 9.04 -0.31 -6.45
CA VAL A 152 8.87 -0.84 -7.80
C VAL A 152 9.65 -2.15 -7.80
N SER A 153 9.10 -3.17 -7.15
CA SER A 153 9.39 -4.53 -7.57
C SER A 153 9.00 -4.51 -9.04
N GLN A 154 10.01 -4.51 -9.92
CA GLN A 154 9.77 -4.66 -11.34
C GLN A 154 8.86 -5.88 -11.43
N SER A 155 7.60 -5.66 -11.83
CA SER A 155 6.67 -6.75 -12.07
C SER A 155 7.45 -7.73 -12.94
N PRO A 156 7.58 -9.01 -12.53
CA PRO A 156 8.44 -9.94 -13.23
C PRO A 156 8.02 -9.92 -14.70
N THR A 157 8.89 -9.37 -15.54
CA THR A 157 8.61 -9.30 -16.96
C THR A 157 8.51 -10.74 -17.48
N ILE A 158 7.89 -10.96 -18.63
CA ILE A 158 7.79 -12.32 -19.22
C ILE A 158 9.17 -13.01 -19.28
N TYR A 159 10.26 -12.24 -19.36
CA TYR A 159 11.64 -12.71 -19.31
C TYR A 159 12.06 -13.34 -17.97
N SER A 160 11.49 -12.91 -16.84
CA SER A 160 11.72 -13.51 -15.51
C SER A 160 11.17 -14.94 -15.40
N TYR A 161 10.16 -15.28 -16.21
CA TYR A 161 9.60 -16.63 -16.30
C TYR A 161 10.22 -17.49 -17.40
N LEU A 162 11.10 -16.92 -18.23
CA LEU A 162 11.75 -17.63 -19.33
C LEU A 162 12.45 -18.93 -18.88
N PRO A 163 13.17 -18.99 -17.74
CA PRO A 163 13.76 -20.25 -17.27
C PRO A 163 12.72 -21.32 -16.95
N LEU A 164 11.58 -20.92 -16.38
CA LEU A 164 10.49 -21.83 -16.01
C LEU A 164 9.75 -22.35 -17.26
N ILE A 165 9.56 -21.49 -18.26
CA ILE A 165 8.95 -21.84 -19.56
C ILE A 165 9.84 -22.84 -20.31
N ILE A 166 11.17 -22.61 -20.35
CA ILE A 166 12.12 -23.53 -20.97
C ILE A 166 12.09 -24.89 -20.26
N LEU A 167 12.08 -24.92 -18.92
CA LEU A 167 11.98 -26.16 -18.15
C LEU A 167 10.71 -26.95 -18.51
N PHE A 168 9.56 -26.27 -18.62
CA PHE A 168 8.30 -26.90 -19.00
C PHE A 168 8.36 -27.53 -20.40
N ILE A 169 8.93 -26.82 -21.38
CA ILE A 169 9.11 -27.34 -22.75
C ILE A 169 9.99 -28.59 -22.76
N VAL A 170 11.10 -28.58 -22.01
CA VAL A 170 12.01 -29.75 -21.92
C VAL A 170 11.29 -30.97 -21.34
N ILE A 171 10.49 -30.79 -20.29
CA ILE A 171 9.69 -31.87 -19.70
C ILE A 171 8.70 -32.44 -20.71
N VAL A 172 7.97 -31.60 -21.44
CA VAL A 172 7.01 -32.05 -22.46
C VAL A 172 7.70 -32.85 -23.56
N ILE A 173 8.86 -32.39 -24.04
CA ILE A 173 9.64 -33.12 -25.06
C ILE A 173 10.11 -34.48 -24.52
N ALA A 174 10.62 -34.53 -23.28
CA ALA A 174 11.06 -35.77 -22.66
C ALA A 174 9.91 -36.80 -22.53
N VAL A 175 8.72 -36.35 -22.11
CA VAL A 175 7.53 -37.20 -22.02
C VAL A 175 7.12 -37.72 -23.40
N LEU A 176 7.11 -36.88 -24.44
CA LEU A 176 6.79 -37.31 -25.80
C LEU A 176 7.78 -38.35 -26.33
N ILE A 177 9.07 -38.21 -26.04
CA ILE A 177 10.10 -39.19 -26.39
C ILE A 177 9.86 -40.52 -25.67
N LEU A 178 9.60 -40.49 -24.35
CA LEU A 178 9.31 -41.68 -23.56
C LEU A 178 8.06 -42.42 -24.04
N ILE A 179 6.98 -41.71 -24.39
CA ILE A 179 5.77 -42.32 -24.96
C ILE A 179 6.07 -42.96 -26.32
N LYS A 180 6.92 -42.32 -27.14
CA LYS A 180 7.27 -42.83 -28.47
C LYS A 180 8.16 -44.08 -28.40
N ILE A 181 9.08 -44.14 -27.43
CA ILE A 181 9.92 -45.32 -27.17
C ILE A 181 9.13 -46.44 -26.51
N GLY A 182 8.27 -46.14 -25.54
CA GLY A 182 7.42 -47.14 -24.87
C GLY A 182 6.29 -47.72 -25.74
N LYS A 183 6.12 -47.19 -26.95
CA LYS A 183 5.22 -47.74 -27.99
C LYS A 183 5.93 -48.63 -29.02
N ILE A 184 7.27 -48.73 -28.97
CA ILE A 184 8.08 -49.70 -29.74
C ILE A 184 8.23 -50.96 -28.88
#